data_AF-A0A7Z8VJA0-F1
#
_entry.id   AF-A0A7Z8VJA0-F1
#
_cell.length_a   1.000
_cell.length_b   1.000
_cell.length_c   1.000
_cell.angle_alpha   90.00
_cell.angle_beta   90.00
_cell.angle_gamma   90.00
#
_symmetry.space_group_name_H-M   'P 1'
#
loop_
_entity.id
_entity.type
_entity.pdbx_description
1 polymer ?
#
loop_
_entity_poly.entity_id
_entity_poly.type
_entity_poly.pdbx_seq_one_letter_code
_entity_poly.pdbx_strand_id
1 'polypeptide(L)'
;LHFQQYLRQNPLDVLRLLSKGKDEPIKEAYQRFNLETDDGNNMGAYSTMLSEAIVSILNTKEESDVDSLFSEGGTSALVNSIQGLEDFELLTFTVIK
;
A
#
# COMPACT_ATOMS: atom_id res chain seq x y z
N LEU A 1 -17.00 -16.08 -16.59
CA LEU A 1 -17.99 -15.44 -15.69
C LEU A 1 -17.90 -15.91 -14.23
N HIS A 2 -17.53 -17.16 -13.91
CA HIS A 2 -17.41 -17.62 -12.51
C HIS A 2 -16.09 -17.30 -11.78
N PHE A 3 -15.04 -16.87 -12.48
CA PHE A 3 -13.73 -16.54 -11.88
C PHE A 3 -13.63 -15.12 -11.30
N GLN A 4 -14.50 -14.21 -11.72
CA GLN A 4 -14.48 -12.81 -11.28
C GLN A 4 -15.04 -12.61 -9.86
N GLN A 5 -15.62 -13.66 -9.25
CA GLN A 5 -16.20 -13.57 -7.90
C GLN A 5 -15.20 -13.91 -6.78
N TYR A 6 -14.04 -14.50 -7.10
CA TYR A 6 -13.00 -14.83 -6.11
C TYR A 6 -12.05 -13.66 -5.80
N LEU A 7 -12.10 -12.59 -6.61
CA LEU A 7 -11.31 -11.35 -6.46
C LEU A 7 -11.75 -10.45 -5.30
N ARG A 8 -12.69 -10.90 -4.46
CA ARG A 8 -13.24 -10.11 -3.35
C ARG A 8 -12.80 -10.64 -1.99
N GLN A 9 -11.58 -11.16 -1.88
CA GLN A 9 -10.96 -11.43 -0.58
C GLN A 9 -10.04 -10.26 -0.25
N ASN A 10 -10.26 -9.64 0.91
CA ASN A 10 -9.37 -8.60 1.40
C ASN A 10 -7.95 -9.22 1.52
N PRO A 11 -6.88 -8.57 1.04
CA PRO A 11 -5.52 -9.06 1.23
C PRO A 11 -5.22 -9.46 2.68
N LEU A 12 -5.80 -8.75 3.65
CA LEU A 12 -5.70 -9.07 5.07
C LEU A 12 -6.37 -10.39 5.45
N ASP A 13 -7.46 -10.79 4.78
CA ASP A 13 -8.09 -12.10 5.01
C ASP A 13 -7.22 -13.25 4.51
N VAL A 14 -6.52 -13.04 3.39
CA VAL A 14 -5.56 -14.02 2.88
C VAL A 14 -4.39 -14.16 3.86
N LEU A 15 -3.83 -13.04 4.33
CA LEU A 15 -2.75 -13.05 5.33
C LEU A 15 -3.19 -13.73 6.63
N ARG A 16 -4.39 -13.39 7.13
CA ARG A 16 -4.97 -14.02 8.32
C ARG A 16 -5.13 -15.52 8.16
N LEU A 17 -5.57 -15.99 7.00
CA LEU A 17 -5.73 -17.41 6.72
C LEU A 17 -4.38 -18.14 6.69
N LEU A 18 -3.35 -17.55 6.06
CA LEU A 18 -2.01 -18.12 5.93
C LEU A 18 -1.26 -18.22 7.27
N SER A 19 -1.61 -17.35 8.21
CA SER A 19 -1.04 -17.32 9.57
C SER A 19 -1.81 -18.17 10.57
N LYS A 20 -2.97 -18.72 10.21
CA LYS A 20 -3.80 -19.50 11.13
C LYS A 20 -3.06 -20.74 11.63
N GLY A 21 -3.02 -20.93 12.95
CA GLY A 21 -2.39 -22.09 13.60
C GLY A 21 -0.86 -22.02 13.64
N LYS A 22 -0.27 -20.84 13.38
CA LYS A 22 1.16 -20.59 13.53
C LYS A 22 1.34 -19.62 14.69
N ASP A 23 1.80 -20.16 15.81
CA ASP A 23 2.01 -19.38 17.03
C ASP A 23 3.37 -18.65 17.02
N GLU A 24 4.28 -19.09 16.14
CA GLU A 24 5.62 -18.52 15.96
C GLU A 24 5.84 -18.06 14.51
N PRO A 25 6.65 -17.00 14.29
CA PRO A 25 7.06 -16.58 12.95
C PRO A 25 7.79 -17.69 12.19
N ILE A 26 7.51 -17.82 10.89
CA ILE A 26 8.17 -18.80 10.03
C ILE A 26 9.53 -18.25 9.60
N LYS A 27 10.60 -18.78 10.18
CA LYS A 27 11.97 -18.31 9.95
C LYS A 27 12.33 -18.22 8.47
N GLU A 28 12.01 -19.25 7.70
CA GLU A 28 12.34 -19.36 6.29
C GLU A 28 11.64 -18.28 5.44
N ALA A 29 10.49 -17.78 5.90
CA ALA A 29 9.74 -16.75 5.21
C ALA A 29 10.36 -15.36 5.36
N TYR A 30 10.90 -15.03 6.55
CA TYR A 30 11.45 -13.70 6.81
C TYR A 30 12.98 -13.62 6.70
N GLN A 31 13.70 -14.75 6.80
CA GLN A 31 15.17 -14.73 6.87
C GLN A 31 15.83 -14.06 5.66
N ARG A 32 15.30 -14.26 4.46
CA ARG A 32 15.80 -13.60 3.24
C ARG A 32 15.64 -12.08 3.33
N PHE A 33 14.51 -11.63 3.86
CA PHE A 33 14.22 -10.22 4.04
C PHE A 33 15.14 -9.60 5.10
N ASN A 34 15.26 -10.22 6.28
CA ASN A 34 16.10 -9.69 7.36
C ASN A 34 17.58 -9.65 6.97
N LEU A 35 18.09 -10.62 6.19
CA LEU A 35 19.47 -10.55 5.71
C LEU A 35 19.69 -9.37 4.76
N GLU A 36 18.72 -9.10 3.89
CA GLU A 36 18.78 -8.00 2.92
C GLU A 36 18.68 -6.63 3.58
N THR A 37 17.85 -6.53 4.62
CA THR A 37 17.55 -5.25 5.29
C THR A 37 18.34 -5.05 6.57
N ASP A 38 19.31 -5.89 6.89
CA ASP A 38 20.01 -5.87 8.18
C ASP A 38 19.03 -5.83 9.37
N ASP A 39 18.14 -6.83 9.40
CA ASP A 39 17.05 -6.96 10.36
C ASP A 39 16.13 -5.72 10.42
N GLY A 40 15.94 -5.07 9.28
CA GLY A 40 15.13 -3.85 9.14
C GLY A 40 15.87 -2.54 9.40
N ASN A 41 17.17 -2.56 9.72
CA ASN A 41 17.95 -1.33 9.89
C ASN A 41 18.26 -0.62 8.56
N ASN A 42 18.31 -1.37 7.46
CA ASN A 42 18.53 -0.86 6.11
C ASN A 42 17.30 -1.08 5.22
N MET A 43 16.35 -0.15 5.29
CA MET A 43 15.08 -0.20 4.55
C MET A 43 15.06 0.72 3.32
N GLY A 44 16.17 1.34 2.94
CA GLY A 44 16.21 2.43 1.95
C GLY A 44 15.55 2.08 0.60
N ALA A 45 15.78 0.87 0.08
CA ALA A 45 15.15 0.40 -1.16
C ALA A 45 13.62 0.30 -1.03
N TYR A 46 13.13 -0.24 0.09
CA TYR A 46 11.69 -0.39 0.35
C TYR A 46 11.01 0.94 0.61
N SER A 47 11.65 1.82 1.38
CA SER A 47 11.15 3.18 1.61
C SER A 47 11.06 3.97 0.31
N THR A 48 12.05 3.83 -0.60
CA THR A 48 12.01 4.47 -1.93
C THR A 48 10.81 3.97 -2.75
N MET A 49 10.61 2.65 -2.83
CA MET A 49 9.45 2.08 -3.54
C MET A 49 8.11 2.52 -2.94
N LEU A 50 8.03 2.59 -1.61
CA LEU A 50 6.84 3.09 -0.91
C LEU A 50 6.58 4.56 -1.25
N SER A 51 7.62 5.40 -1.23
CA SER A 51 7.55 6.81 -1.60
C SER A 51 7.08 7.00 -3.04
N GLU A 52 7.61 6.24 -3.99
CA GLU A 52 7.19 6.27 -5.39
C GLU A 52 5.72 5.85 -5.56
N ALA A 53 5.27 4.81 -4.83
CA ALA A 53 3.88 4.39 -4.86
C ALA A 53 2.93 5.46 -4.29
N ILE A 54 3.32 6.12 -3.20
CA ILE A 54 2.54 7.24 -2.63
C ILE A 54 2.47 8.40 -3.63
N VAL A 55 3.59 8.80 -4.23
CA VAL A 55 3.61 9.84 -5.28
C VAL A 55 2.72 9.45 -6.47
N SER A 56 2.76 8.19 -6.90
CA SER A 56 1.88 7.69 -7.97
C SER A 56 0.40 7.82 -7.63
N ILE A 57 0.02 7.54 -6.37
CA ILE A 57 -1.38 7.68 -5.90
C ILE A 57 -1.79 9.15 -5.89
N LEU A 58 -0.92 10.06 -5.46
CA LEU A 58 -1.18 11.50 -5.47
C LEU A 58 -1.38 12.02 -6.90
N ASN A 59 -0.46 11.70 -7.80
CA ASN A 59 -0.53 12.13 -9.21
C ASN A 59 -1.79 11.59 -9.92
N THR A 60 -2.22 10.36 -9.59
CA THR A 60 -3.46 9.79 -10.15
C THR A 60 -4.70 10.52 -9.63
N LYS A 61 -4.68 11.01 -8.39
CA LYS A 61 -5.79 11.83 -7.85
C LYS A 61 -5.86 13.19 -8.53
N GLU A 62 -4.71 13.83 -8.79
CA GLU A 62 -4.67 15.10 -9.52
C GLU A 62 -5.29 14.99 -10.93
N GLU A 63 -5.04 13.90 -11.67
CA GLU A 63 -5.71 13.66 -12.96
C GLU A 63 -7.23 13.44 -12.79
N SER A 64 -7.68 12.72 -11.76
CA SER A 64 -9.11 12.48 -11.52
C SER A 64 -9.89 13.71 -11.04
N ASP A 65 -9.21 14.61 -10.33
CA ASP A 65 -9.80 15.87 -9.85
C ASP A 65 -9.99 16.85 -11.01
N VAL A 66 -9.07 16.86 -11.99
CA VAL A 66 -9.21 17.61 -13.25
C VAL A 66 -10.40 17.11 -14.07
N ASP A 67 -10.56 15.79 -14.22
CA ASP A 67 -11.73 15.20 -14.91
C ASP A 67 -13.06 15.51 -14.19
N SER A 68 -13.06 15.56 -12.86
CA SER A 68 -14.22 15.99 -12.06
C SER A 68 -14.49 17.49 -12.18
N LEU A 69 -13.45 18.32 -12.31
CA LEU A 69 -13.53 19.77 -12.53
C LEU A 69 -14.17 20.15 -13.87
N PHE A 70 -14.04 19.29 -14.89
CA PHE A 70 -14.66 19.48 -16.22
C PHE A 70 -16.02 18.78 -16.39
N SER A 71 -16.52 18.08 -15.37
CA SER A 71 -17.87 17.55 -15.36
C SER A 71 -18.89 18.65 -15.01
N GLU A 72 -20.00 18.72 -15.76
CA GLU A 72 -21.06 19.72 -15.60
C GLU A 72 -21.71 19.62 -14.20
N GLY A 73 -21.17 20.34 -13.22
CA GLY A 73 -21.69 20.26 -11.85
C GLY A 73 -20.96 21.03 -10.75
N GLY A 74 -19.93 21.81 -11.07
CA GLY A 74 -19.44 22.96 -10.30
C GLY A 74 -19.36 22.82 -8.77
N THR A 75 -18.14 22.69 -8.25
CA THR A 75 -17.74 22.98 -6.86
C THR A 75 -18.36 22.11 -5.75
N SER A 76 -17.58 21.12 -5.29
CA SER A 76 -17.49 20.80 -3.87
C SER A 76 -16.04 20.92 -3.42
N ALA A 77 -15.75 22.06 -2.82
CA ALA A 77 -14.51 22.33 -2.12
C ALA A 77 -14.28 21.32 -1.00
N LEU A 78 -13.17 20.58 -1.09
CA LEU A 78 -12.33 20.12 0.01
C LEU A 78 -11.05 19.56 -0.63
N VAL A 79 -10.24 20.47 -1.19
CA VAL A 79 -8.86 20.15 -1.53
C VAL A 79 -8.13 20.07 -0.20
N ASN A 80 -8.19 18.90 0.45
CA ASN A 80 -7.19 18.54 1.45
C ASN A 80 -5.87 18.51 0.68
N SER A 81 -5.13 19.61 0.77
CA SER A 81 -3.79 19.72 0.19
C SER A 81 -2.91 18.71 0.90
N ILE A 82 -2.80 17.51 0.35
CA ILE A 82 -1.81 16.54 0.76
C ILE A 82 -0.47 17.11 0.29
N GLN A 83 0.30 17.72 1.19
CA GLN A 83 1.58 18.38 0.91
C GLN A 83 2.72 17.39 0.67
N GLY A 84 2.52 16.09 0.92
CA GLY A 84 3.43 15.04 0.48
C GLY A 84 3.46 13.84 1.42
N LEU A 85 4.61 13.18 1.48
CA LEU A 85 4.88 12.02 2.35
C LEU A 85 4.72 12.32 3.85
N GLU A 86 4.87 13.58 4.26
CA GLU A 86 4.77 14.02 5.66
C GLU A 86 3.34 13.93 6.22
N ASP A 87 2.33 13.80 5.36
CA ASP A 87 0.93 13.63 5.75
C ASP A 87 0.53 12.16 5.95
N PHE A 88 1.46 11.22 5.76
CA PHE A 88 1.20 9.79 5.86
C PHE A 88 2.00 9.15 7.00
N GLU A 89 1.31 8.38 7.83
CA GLU A 89 1.92 7.50 8.83
C GLU A 89 1.86 6.04 8.35
N LEU A 90 3.00 5.36 8.32
CA LEU A 90 3.05 3.93 8.00
C LEU A 90 2.63 3.12 9.23
N LEU A 91 1.39 2.64 9.25
CA LEU A 91 0.90 1.77 10.32
C LEU A 91 1.46 0.34 10.21
N THR A 92 1.53 -0.21 9.01
CA THR A 92 2.03 -1.57 8.75
C THR A 92 2.43 -1.75 7.29
N PHE A 93 3.32 -2.70 7.02
CA PHE A 93 3.69 -3.11 5.68
C PHE A 93 3.75 -4.64 5.59
N THR A 94 3.65 -5.17 4.38
CA THR A 94 3.81 -6.60 4.09
C THR A 94 4.72 -6.74 2.88
N VAL A 95 5.70 -7.63 2.99
CA VAL A 95 6.67 -7.90 1.92
C VAL A 95 6.39 -9.27 1.33
N ILE A 96 6.34 -9.34 0.00
CA ILE A 96 6.20 -10.58 -0.76
C ILE A 96 7.52 -10.82 -1.50
N LYS A 97 8.10 -12.01 -1.36
CA LYS A 97 9.42 -12.41 -1.89
C LYS A 97 9.36 -13.75 -2.62
#